data_AF-A0A967VP06-F1
#
_entry.id   AF-A0A967VP06-F1
#
_cell.length_a   1.000
_cell.length_b   1.000
_cell.length_c   1.000
_cell.angle_alpha   90.00
_cell.angle_beta   90.00
_cell.angle_gamma   90.00
#
_symmetry.space_group_name_H-M   'P 1'
#
loop_
_entity.id
_entity.type
_entity.pdbx_description
1 polymer ?
#
loop_
_entity_poly.entity_id
_entity_poly.type
_entity_poly.pdbx_seq_one_letter_code
_entity_poly.pdbx_strand_id
1 'polypeptide(L)'
;YAKVPDELRGKWKPLIETYLRRSPALQGVVQLVDARHGPTKDDHQMLAFLADLGAPTLVVLTKVDKLKRSQRKKQFGSIAKELGLDMEQILPFSSVTGEGRDELLRALEGL
;
A
#
# COMPACT_ATOMS: atom_id res chain seq x y z
N TYR A 1 -11.78 -9.72 10.46
CA TYR A 1 -10.74 -8.72 10.81
C TYR A 1 -11.32 -7.87 11.91
N ALA A 2 -10.67 -7.82 13.08
CA ALA A 2 -11.19 -7.17 14.28
C ALA A 2 -11.32 -5.65 14.06
N LYS A 3 -12.50 -5.11 14.36
CA LYS A 3 -12.80 -3.68 14.23
C LYS A 3 -12.05 -2.95 15.35
N VAL A 4 -10.88 -2.40 15.06
CA VAL A 4 -10.12 -1.58 16.02
C VAL A 4 -10.98 -0.37 16.40
N PRO A 5 -11.18 -0.05 17.69
CA PRO A 5 -11.95 1.12 18.10
C PRO A 5 -11.43 2.42 17.48
N ASP A 6 -12.32 3.34 17.12
CA ASP A 6 -11.95 4.58 16.41
C ASP A 6 -11.01 5.47 17.26
N GLU A 7 -11.13 5.45 18.60
CA GLU A 7 -10.19 6.12 19.51
C GLU A 7 -8.74 5.63 19.38
N LEU A 8 -8.56 4.33 19.16
CA LEU A 8 -7.24 3.75 18.96
C LEU A 8 -6.66 4.16 17.61
N ARG A 9 -7.48 4.28 16.56
CA ARG A 9 -7.04 4.76 15.25
C ARG A 9 -6.58 6.22 15.29
N GLY A 10 -7.26 7.07 16.05
CA GLY A 10 -6.85 8.47 16.24
C GLY A 10 -5.43 8.61 16.81
N LYS A 11 -4.97 7.65 17.64
CA LYS A 11 -3.63 7.64 18.23
C LYS A 11 -2.54 7.18 17.25
N TRP A 12 -2.89 6.53 16.14
CA TRP A 12 -1.89 6.00 15.21
C TRP A 12 -1.26 7.09 14.36
N LYS A 13 -2.02 8.11 13.96
CA LYS A 13 -1.51 9.22 13.14
C LYS A 13 -0.28 9.91 13.76
N PRO A 14 -0.32 10.40 15.03
CA PRO A 14 0.85 11.02 15.64
C PRO A 14 2.01 10.05 15.89
N LEU A 15 1.73 8.75 16.12
CA LEU A 15 2.78 7.73 16.27
C LEU A 15 3.52 7.49 14.94
N ILE A 16 2.77 7.29 13.85
CA ILE A 16 3.32 7.10 12.51
C ILE A 16 4.08 8.36 12.10
N GLU A 17 3.51 9.55 12.30
CA GLU A 17 4.21 10.81 12.01
C GLU A 17 5.54 10.92 12.75
N THR A 18 5.54 10.65 14.06
CA THR A 18 6.74 10.73 14.88
C THR A 18 7.79 9.73 14.39
N TYR A 19 7.39 8.51 14.05
CA TYR A 19 8.30 7.48 13.55
C TYR A 19 8.89 7.87 12.19
N LEU A 20 8.05 8.29 11.24
CA LEU A 20 8.48 8.67 9.89
C LEU A 20 9.43 9.88 9.91
N ARG A 21 9.19 10.87 10.78
CA ARG A 21 10.05 12.06 10.90
C ARG A 21 11.34 11.83 11.68
N ARG A 22 11.35 10.93 12.67
CA ARG A 22 12.48 10.76 13.59
C ARG A 22 13.39 9.58 13.25
N SER A 23 13.03 8.73 12.29
CA SER A 23 13.84 7.58 11.92
C SER A 23 14.83 7.96 10.82
N PRO A 24 16.13 8.18 11.12
CA PRO A 24 17.12 8.52 10.10
C PRO A 24 17.42 7.37 9.13
N ALA A 25 17.04 6.14 9.50
CA ALA A 25 17.24 4.94 8.69
C ALA A 25 16.04 4.60 7.79
N LEU A 26 14.95 5.37 7.86
CA LEU A 26 13.79 5.12 7.00
C LEU A 26 14.12 5.54 5.57
N GLN A 27 14.05 4.61 4.63
CA GLN A 27 14.26 4.87 3.20
C GLN A 27 12.95 5.00 2.41
N GLY A 28 11.87 4.38 2.89
CA GLY A 28 10.56 4.48 2.26
C GLY A 28 9.49 3.70 3.01
N VAL A 29 8.26 3.76 2.49
CA VAL A 29 7.07 3.12 3.05
C VAL A 29 6.45 2.19 2.02
N VAL A 30 6.05 1.00 2.44
CA VAL A 30 5.26 0.08 1.61
C VAL A 30 3.81 0.11 2.09
N GLN A 31 2.91 0.66 1.28
CA GLN A 31 1.48 0.70 1.56
C GLN A 31 0.81 -0.56 0.98
N LEU A 32 0.29 -1.42 1.85
CA LEU A 32 -0.39 -2.66 1.44
C LEU A 32 -1.89 -2.41 1.24
N VAL A 33 -2.41 -2.68 0.05
CA VAL A 33 -3.83 -2.57 -0.30
C VAL A 33 -4.38 -3.95 -0.67
N ASP A 34 -5.57 -4.32 -0.21
CA ASP A 34 -6.19 -5.62 -0.54
C ASP A 34 -6.87 -5.56 -1.92
N ALA A 35 -6.31 -6.28 -2.90
CA ALA A 35 -6.77 -6.20 -4.29
C ALA A 35 -8.23 -6.66 -4.50
N ARG A 36 -8.81 -7.41 -3.55
CA ARG A 36 -10.17 -7.97 -3.67
C ARG A 36 -11.27 -6.92 -3.51
N HIS A 37 -11.01 -5.92 -2.68
CA HIS A 37 -12.00 -4.93 -2.29
C HIS A 37 -11.67 -3.55 -2.86
N GLY A 38 -10.42 -3.32 -3.25
CA GLY A 38 -9.92 -2.01 -3.61
C GLY A 38 -9.51 -1.20 -2.37
N PRO A 39 -9.01 0.03 -2.58
CA PRO A 39 -8.56 0.88 -1.51
C PRO A 39 -9.74 1.31 -0.63
N THR A 40 -9.50 1.34 0.67
CA THR A 40 -10.45 1.83 1.67
C THR A 40 -10.27 3.34 1.88
N LYS A 41 -11.19 3.96 2.60
CA LYS A 41 -11.05 5.37 3.01
C LYS A 41 -9.75 5.62 3.81
N ASP A 42 -9.29 4.61 4.54
CA ASP A 42 -8.07 4.72 5.34
C ASP A 42 -6.82 4.64 4.46
N ASP A 43 -6.84 3.85 3.38
CA ASP A 43 -5.75 3.79 2.39
C ASP A 43 -5.54 5.15 1.70
N HIS A 44 -6.63 5.82 1.33
CA HIS A 44 -6.57 7.16 0.74
C HIS A 44 -5.98 8.19 1.72
N GLN A 45 -6.45 8.17 2.97
CA GLN A 45 -5.93 9.07 4.00
C GLN A 45 -4.45 8.82 4.28
N MET A 46 -4.02 7.55 4.30
CA MET A 46 -2.62 7.19 4.51
C MET A 46 -1.75 7.65 3.35
N LEU A 47 -2.17 7.41 2.11
CA LEU A 47 -1.40 7.85 0.94
C LEU A 47 -1.28 9.36 0.84
N ALA A 48 -2.37 10.10 1.10
CA ALA A 48 -2.31 11.56 1.18
C ALA A 48 -1.35 12.03 2.28
N PHE A 49 -1.42 11.40 3.45
CA PHE A 49 -0.53 11.72 4.57
C PHE A 49 0.95 11.43 4.26
N LEU A 50 1.26 10.30 3.61
CA LEU A 50 2.61 9.96 3.19
C LEU A 50 3.15 10.90 2.11
N ALA A 51 2.28 11.32 1.18
CA ALA A 51 2.61 12.31 0.17
C ALA A 51 2.92 13.69 0.78
N ASP A 52 2.11 14.14 1.75
CA ASP A 52 2.35 15.40 2.49
C ASP A 52 3.68 15.37 3.27
N LEU A 53 4.11 14.20 3.72
CA LEU A 53 5.40 14.00 4.37
C LEU A 53 6.57 13.90 3.38
N GLY A 54 6.31 13.80 2.08
CA GLY A 54 7.32 13.55 1.05
C GLY A 54 7.99 12.18 1.18
N ALA A 55 7.32 11.21 1.82
CA ALA A 55 7.88 9.88 2.05
C ALA A 55 7.81 9.04 0.76
N PRO A 56 8.94 8.51 0.25
CA PRO A 56 8.93 7.56 -0.86
C PRO A 56 8.01 6.38 -0.53
N THR A 57 6.96 6.18 -1.34
CA THR A 57 5.92 5.19 -1.04
C THR A 57 5.71 4.24 -2.20
N LEU A 58 5.81 2.94 -1.92
CA LEU A 58 5.48 1.85 -2.85
C LEU A 58 4.11 1.26 -2.50
N VAL A 59 3.18 1.25 -3.45
CA VAL A 59 1.86 0.62 -3.24
C VAL A 59 1.88 -0.82 -3.71
N VAL A 60 1.54 -1.74 -2.80
CA VAL A 60 1.50 -3.18 -3.08
C VAL A 60 0.07 -3.69 -2.98
N LEU A 61 -0.44 -4.25 -4.09
CA LEU A 61 -1.75 -4.86 -4.15
C LEU A 61 -1.64 -6.32 -3.69
N THR A 62 -2.05 -6.60 -2.46
CA THR A 62 -1.96 -7.94 -1.86
C THR A 62 -3.12 -8.85 -2.28
N LYS A 63 -2.93 -10.16 -2.06
CA LYS A 63 -3.94 -11.23 -2.26
C LYS A 63 -4.43 -11.36 -3.71
N VAL A 64 -3.56 -11.08 -4.68
CA VAL A 64 -3.91 -11.18 -6.10
C VAL A 64 -4.24 -12.60 -6.55
N ASP A 65 -3.86 -13.62 -5.77
CA ASP A 65 -4.28 -15.02 -5.96
C ASP A 65 -5.80 -15.21 -5.83
N LYS A 66 -6.51 -14.28 -5.18
CA LYS A 66 -7.97 -14.34 -5.04
C LYS A 66 -8.72 -13.74 -6.23
N LEU A 67 -8.01 -13.12 -7.18
CA LEU A 67 -8.58 -12.55 -8.40
C LEU A 67 -8.34 -13.49 -9.58
N LYS A 68 -9.37 -13.68 -10.42
CA LYS A 68 -9.19 -14.37 -11.71
C LYS A 68 -8.26 -13.54 -12.59
N ARG A 69 -7.35 -14.20 -13.33
CA ARG A 69 -6.39 -13.51 -14.23
C ARG A 69 -7.05 -12.50 -15.18
N SER A 70 -8.22 -12.84 -15.71
CA SER A 70 -9.00 -11.96 -16.60
C SER A 70 -9.53 -10.68 -15.92
N GLN A 71 -9.71 -10.70 -14.60
CA GLN A 71 -10.21 -9.56 -13.82
C GLN A 71 -9.09 -8.64 -13.32
N ARG A 72 -7.86 -9.16 -13.21
CA ARG A 72 -6.72 -8.44 -12.61
C ARG A 72 -6.44 -7.10 -13.28
N LYS A 73 -6.31 -7.06 -14.62
CA LYS A 73 -6.01 -5.81 -15.34
C LYS A 73 -7.04 -4.71 -15.06
N LYS A 74 -8.33 -5.06 -15.10
CA LYS A 74 -9.42 -4.12 -14.80
C LYS A 74 -9.39 -3.67 -13.34
N GLN A 75 -9.22 -4.61 -12.42
CA GLN A 75 -9.19 -4.33 -10.98
C GLN A 75 -8.01 -3.42 -10.61
N PHE A 76 -6.81 -3.75 -11.09
CA PHE A 76 -5.60 -2.98 -10.85
C PHE A 76 -5.71 -1.57 -11.44
N GLY A 77 -6.22 -1.44 -12.67
CA GLY A 77 -6.44 -0.13 -13.28
C GLY A 77 -7.48 0.71 -12.55
N SER A 78 -8.52 0.08 -11.99
CA SER A 78 -9.49 0.77 -11.15
C SER A 78 -8.85 1.27 -9.85
N ILE A 79 -8.07 0.43 -9.18
CA ILE A 79 -7.38 0.79 -7.93
C ILE A 79 -6.36 1.90 -8.16
N ALA A 80 -5.53 1.77 -9.20
CA ALA A 80 -4.54 2.79 -9.56
C ALA A 80 -5.21 4.14 -9.80
N LYS A 81 -6.27 4.16 -10.61
CA LYS A 81 -7.07 5.37 -10.86
C LYS A 81 -7.68 5.96 -9.59
N GLU A 82 -8.25 5.13 -8.71
CA GLU A 82 -8.88 5.58 -7.47
C GLU A 82 -7.86 6.24 -6.52
N LEU A 83 -6.63 5.70 -6.49
CA LEU A 83 -5.51 6.23 -5.73
C LEU A 83 -4.76 7.39 -6.42
N GLY A 84 -5.14 7.75 -7.65
CA GLY A 84 -4.44 8.78 -8.44
C GLY A 84 -3.03 8.36 -8.88
N LEU A 85 -2.81 7.06 -9.07
CA LEU A 85 -1.54 6.46 -9.46
C LEU A 85 -1.62 5.84 -10.86
N ASP A 86 -0.47 5.72 -11.52
CA ASP A 86 -0.31 4.93 -12.72
C ASP A 86 -0.17 3.44 -12.40
N MET A 87 -0.45 2.59 -13.41
CA MET A 87 -0.39 1.13 -13.27
C MET A 87 1.02 0.62 -12.94
N GLU A 88 2.04 1.36 -13.36
CA GLU A 88 3.45 1.09 -13.15
C GLU A 88 3.89 1.39 -11.71
N GLN A 89 3.10 2.18 -10.96
CA GLN A 89 3.38 2.55 -9.58
C GLN A 89 2.79 1.57 -8.56
N ILE A 90 2.05 0.55 -9.03
CA ILE A 90 1.46 -0.48 -8.17
C ILE A 90 2.11 -1.84 -8.42
N LEU A 91 2.35 -2.58 -7.34
CA LEU A 91 2.98 -3.90 -7.39
C LEU A 91 1.99 -5.01 -6.97
N PRO A 92 1.55 -5.88 -7.89
CA PRO A 92 0.73 -7.04 -7.55
C PRO A 92 1.50 -8.06 -6.71
N PHE A 93 0.94 -8.50 -5.59
CA PHE A 93 1.58 -9.42 -4.65
C PHE A 93 0.65 -10.50 -4.09
N SER A 94 1.15 -11.72 -3.93
CA SER A 94 0.47 -12.81 -3.24
C SER A 94 1.42 -13.55 -2.30
N SER A 95 1.12 -13.52 -1.00
CA SER A 95 1.83 -14.31 0.00
C SER A 95 1.57 -15.82 -0.12
N VAL A 96 0.52 -16.23 -0.85
CA VAL A 96 0.15 -17.65 -1.02
C VAL A 96 0.92 -18.27 -2.18
N THR A 97 1.03 -17.55 -3.29
CA THR A 97 1.66 -18.06 -4.52
C THR A 97 3.11 -17.61 -4.68
N GLY A 98 3.54 -16.59 -3.93
CA GLY A 98 4.84 -15.95 -4.08
C GLY A 98 4.91 -14.93 -5.23
N GLU A 99 3.82 -14.73 -5.98
CA GLU A 99 3.74 -13.72 -7.04
C GLU A 99 4.11 -12.33 -6.49
N GLY A 100 4.99 -11.61 -7.20
CA GLY A 100 5.44 -10.27 -6.84
C GLY A 100 6.56 -10.20 -5.81
N ARG A 101 7.05 -11.33 -5.28
CA ARG A 101 8.09 -11.35 -4.25
C ARG A 101 9.41 -10.78 -4.75
N ASP A 102 9.88 -11.25 -5.90
CA ASP A 102 11.18 -10.85 -6.44
C ASP A 102 11.14 -9.39 -6.92
N GLU A 103 10.02 -8.97 -7.50
CA GLU A 103 9.77 -7.57 -7.85
C GLU A 103 9.77 -6.67 -6.61
N LEU A 104 9.13 -7.10 -5.52
CA LEU A 104 9.12 -6.34 -4.27
C LEU A 104 10.51 -6.23 -3.68
N LEU A 105 11.28 -7.32 -3.62
CA LEU A 105 12.65 -7.30 -3.11
C LEU A 105 13.54 -6.37 -3.94
N ARG A 106 13.46 -6.43 -5.28
CA ARG A 106 14.18 -5.51 -6.17
C ARG A 106 13.77 -4.05 -5.96
N ALA A 107 12.48 -3.78 -5.77
CA ALA A 107 12.00 -2.42 -5.50
C ALA A 107 12.51 -1.89 -4.16
N LEU A 108 12.62 -2.76 -3.15
CA LEU A 108 13.16 -2.40 -1.83
C LEU A 108 14.67 -2.17 -1.83
N GLU A 109 15.43 -2.87 -2.66
CA GLU A 109 16.87 -2.64 -2.84
C GLU A 109 17.18 -1.28 -3.50
N GLY A 110 16.22 -0.71 -4.23
CA GLY A 110 16.34 0.59 -4.90
C GLY A 110 15.86 1.79 -4.09
N LEU A 111 15.38 1.58 -2.86
CA LEU A 111 14.97 2.63 -1.91
C LEU A 111 16.14 3.05 -1.02
#